data_AF-A0A7L9BYV0-F1
#
_entry.id   AF-A0A7L9BYV0-F1
#
_cell.length_a   1.000
_cell.length_b   1.000
_cell.length_c   1.000
_cell.angle_alpha   90.00
_cell.angle_beta   90.00
_cell.angle_gamma   90.00
#
_symmetry.space_group_name_H-M   'P 1'
#
loop_
_entity.id
_entity.type
_entity.pdbx_description
1 polymer ?
#
loop_
_entity_poly.entity_id
_entity_poly.type
_entity_poly.pdbx_seq_one_letter_code
_entity_poly.pdbx_strand_id
1 'polypeptide(L)'
;MISAEQRQQLRDAIGSHDFLHRILRQVEHLHRVVFHERVKNLDWQFVRASAEEILIADIVSRHAGQIDGVYFALRKAEDSGRSWQQAIAEYASYIHNYYTTPLGVVMRRDLFGEDCHFVTSAADPFNKPNVARAAAATVKPSAPPILPPADATPKPVPAGRP
;
A
#
# COMPACT_ATOMS: atom_id res chain seq x y z
N MET A 1 -9.49 -6.36 3.18
CA MET A 1 -9.17 -6.30 1.74
C MET A 1 -10.43 -6.27 0.88
N ILE A 2 -10.52 -5.33 -0.07
CA ILE A 2 -11.65 -5.22 -1.00
C ILE A 2 -11.54 -6.26 -2.12
N SER A 3 -12.67 -6.74 -2.67
CA SER A 3 -12.65 -7.66 -3.81
C SER A 3 -12.24 -6.94 -5.10
N ALA A 4 -11.66 -7.68 -6.05
CA ALA A 4 -11.30 -7.12 -7.36
C ALA A 4 -12.52 -6.59 -8.12
N GLU A 5 -13.65 -7.29 -8.02
CA GLU A 5 -14.92 -6.87 -8.62
C GLU A 5 -15.42 -5.55 -8.01
N GLN A 6 -15.43 -5.43 -6.67
CA GLN A 6 -15.83 -4.19 -6.00
C GLN A 6 -14.90 -3.02 -6.35
N ARG A 7 -13.58 -3.28 -6.42
CA ARG A 7 -12.60 -2.29 -6.85
C ARG A 7 -12.91 -1.79 -8.27
N GLN A 8 -13.22 -2.69 -9.19
CA GLN A 8 -13.55 -2.32 -10.57
C GLN A 8 -14.86 -1.55 -10.66
N GLN A 9 -15.91 -1.98 -9.95
CA GLN A 9 -17.18 -1.27 -9.89
C GLN A 9 -17.01 0.18 -9.39
N LEU A 10 -16.19 0.39 -8.36
CA LEU A 10 -15.91 1.72 -7.83
C LEU A 10 -15.08 2.57 -8.80
N ARG A 11 -14.14 1.97 -9.54
CA ARG A 11 -13.39 2.66 -10.60
C ARG A 11 -14.31 3.15 -11.70
N ASP A 12 -15.22 2.29 -12.16
CA ASP A 12 -16.18 2.63 -13.20
C ASP A 12 -17.15 3.72 -12.72
N ALA A 13 -17.57 3.67 -11.45
CA ALA A 13 -18.36 4.72 -10.82
C ALA A 13 -17.61 6.07 -10.80
N ILE A 14 -16.34 6.09 -10.40
CA ILE A 14 -15.50 7.31 -10.40
C ILE A 14 -15.34 7.86 -11.82
N GLY A 15 -15.24 7.00 -12.83
CA GLY A 15 -15.15 7.38 -14.24
C GLY A 15 -16.47 7.93 -14.82
N SER A 16 -17.62 7.50 -14.30
CA SER A 16 -18.94 7.85 -14.84
C SER A 16 -19.62 9.03 -14.13
N HIS A 17 -19.21 9.37 -12.91
CA HIS A 17 -19.82 10.45 -12.12
C HIS A 17 -18.92 11.68 -12.07
N ASP A 18 -19.41 12.82 -12.59
CA ASP A 18 -18.64 14.07 -12.69
C ASP A 18 -18.09 14.54 -11.34
N PHE A 19 -18.88 14.47 -10.26
CA PHE A 19 -18.43 14.92 -8.94
C PHE A 19 -17.28 14.05 -8.37
N LEU A 20 -17.32 12.72 -8.55
CA LEU A 20 -16.25 11.82 -8.15
C LEU A 20 -14.99 12.07 -8.99
N HIS A 21 -15.17 12.28 -10.30
CA HIS A 21 -14.07 12.61 -11.19
C HIS A 21 -13.38 13.93 -10.76
N ARG A 22 -14.15 14.94 -10.39
CA ARG A 22 -13.60 16.22 -9.89
C ARG A 22 -12.86 16.06 -8.55
N ILE A 23 -13.39 15.25 -7.62
CA ILE A 23 -12.68 14.93 -6.38
C ILE A 23 -11.34 14.24 -6.69
N LEU A 24 -11.35 13.22 -7.56
CA LEU A 24 -10.13 12.50 -7.96
C LEU A 24 -9.06 13.47 -8.49
N ARG A 25 -9.43 14.36 -9.42
CA ARG A 25 -8.52 15.36 -9.99
C ARG A 25 -7.96 16.31 -8.93
N GLN A 26 -8.77 16.66 -7.94
CA GLN A 26 -8.33 17.51 -6.85
C GLN A 26 -7.35 16.78 -5.90
N VAL A 27 -7.58 15.52 -5.58
CA VAL A 27 -6.64 14.70 -4.79
C VAL A 27 -5.31 14.51 -5.53
N GLU A 28 -5.38 14.25 -6.84
CA GLU A 28 -4.21 14.14 -7.72
C GLU A 28 -3.41 15.46 -7.76
N HIS A 29 -4.09 16.61 -7.81
CA HIS A 29 -3.47 17.92 -7.69
C HIS A 29 -2.79 18.10 -6.32
N LEU A 30 -3.45 17.72 -5.22
CA LEU A 30 -2.88 17.82 -3.88
C LEU A 30 -1.62 16.97 -3.72
N HIS A 31 -1.59 15.75 -4.26
CA HIS A 31 -0.37 14.94 -4.28
C HIS A 31 0.79 15.67 -4.95
N ARG A 32 0.54 16.28 -6.11
CA ARG A 32 1.55 17.05 -6.87
C ARG A 32 2.07 18.27 -6.12
N VAL A 33 1.20 18.96 -5.38
CA VAL A 33 1.58 20.17 -4.63
C VAL A 33 2.30 19.81 -3.33
N VAL A 34 1.68 18.94 -2.51
CA VAL A 34 2.17 18.59 -1.17
C VAL A 34 3.43 17.74 -1.24
N PHE A 35 3.49 16.78 -2.17
CA PHE A 35 4.61 15.86 -2.31
C PHE A 35 5.40 16.11 -3.59
N HIS A 36 5.52 17.38 -4.02
CA HIS A 36 6.14 17.78 -5.29
C HIS A 36 7.52 17.13 -5.52
N GLU A 37 8.41 17.12 -4.52
CA GLU A 37 9.75 16.50 -4.65
C GLU A 37 9.67 14.98 -4.90
N ARG A 38 8.70 14.30 -4.28
CA ARG A 38 8.50 12.86 -4.46
C ARG A 38 7.89 12.57 -5.83
N VAL A 39 6.89 13.36 -6.21
CA VAL A 39 6.15 13.21 -7.46
C VAL A 39 7.02 13.45 -8.70
N LYS A 40 8.06 14.30 -8.62
CA LYS A 40 9.01 14.52 -9.73
C LYS A 40 9.61 13.24 -10.31
N ASN A 41 9.76 12.21 -9.48
CA ASN A 41 10.38 10.93 -9.86
C ASN A 41 9.35 9.80 -10.06
N LEU A 42 8.05 10.10 -9.98
CA LEU A 42 6.98 9.11 -10.11
C LEU A 42 6.27 9.24 -11.45
N ASP A 43 5.87 8.10 -12.01
CA ASP A 43 4.98 8.08 -13.17
C ASP A 43 3.64 8.73 -12.82
N TRP A 44 3.09 9.46 -13.78
CA TRP A 44 1.77 10.06 -13.69
C TRP A 44 0.68 9.03 -13.38
N GLN A 45 0.77 7.83 -13.95
CA GLN A 45 -0.17 6.75 -13.65
C GLN A 45 -0.10 6.32 -12.19
N PHE A 46 1.08 6.35 -11.57
CA PHE A 46 1.26 6.03 -10.16
C PHE A 46 0.55 7.05 -9.25
N VAL A 47 0.68 8.34 -9.57
CA VAL A 47 0.02 9.41 -8.80
C VAL A 47 -1.49 9.31 -8.92
N ARG A 48 -2.00 9.06 -10.13
CA ARG A 48 -3.42 8.86 -10.37
C ARG A 48 -3.97 7.65 -9.64
N ALA A 49 -3.25 6.51 -9.68
CA ALA A 49 -3.62 5.31 -8.94
C ALA A 49 -3.67 5.57 -7.43
N SER A 50 -2.71 6.33 -6.88
CA SER A 50 -2.72 6.71 -5.47
C SER A 50 -3.94 7.55 -5.09
N ALA A 51 -4.28 8.55 -5.93
CA ALA A 51 -5.42 9.42 -5.70
C ALA A 51 -6.76 8.65 -5.78
N GLU A 52 -6.87 7.72 -6.74
CA GLU A 52 -8.03 6.86 -6.90
C GLU A 52 -8.20 5.92 -5.70
N GLU A 53 -7.11 5.32 -5.22
CA GLU A 53 -7.12 4.48 -4.02
C GLU A 53 -7.52 5.26 -2.77
N ILE A 54 -7.15 6.54 -2.64
CA ILE A 54 -7.64 7.41 -1.54
C ILE A 54 -9.16 7.57 -1.62
N LEU A 55 -9.70 7.88 -2.80
CA LEU A 55 -11.14 8.07 -2.97
C LEU A 55 -11.91 6.77 -2.73
N ILE A 56 -11.42 5.64 -3.25
CA ILE A 56 -12.01 4.32 -3.00
C ILE A 56 -11.96 3.97 -1.51
N ALA A 57 -10.83 4.23 -0.83
CA ALA A 57 -10.71 3.97 0.60
C ALA A 57 -11.74 4.75 1.40
N ASP A 58 -11.98 6.01 1.04
CA ASP A 58 -12.98 6.85 1.68
C ASP A 58 -14.42 6.35 1.45
N ILE A 59 -14.77 6.02 0.21
CA ILE A 59 -16.09 5.45 -0.14
C ILE A 59 -16.35 4.17 0.63
N VAL A 60 -15.38 3.26 0.70
CA VAL A 60 -15.52 1.99 1.43
C VAL A 60 -15.61 2.23 2.94
N SER A 61 -14.71 3.04 3.51
CA SER A 61 -14.57 3.15 4.97
C SER A 61 -15.63 4.04 5.61
N ARG A 62 -15.98 5.17 4.98
CA ARG A 62 -16.93 6.14 5.57
C ARG A 62 -18.34 5.97 5.03
N HIS A 63 -18.47 5.56 3.77
CA HIS A 63 -19.77 5.47 3.09
C HIS A 63 -20.23 4.03 2.85
N ALA A 64 -19.57 3.05 3.47
CA ALA A 64 -19.91 1.62 3.35
C ALA A 64 -20.01 1.13 1.89
N GLY A 65 -19.18 1.69 0.99
CA GLY A 65 -19.18 1.37 -0.43
C GLY A 65 -20.20 2.14 -1.26
N GLN A 66 -21.03 3.00 -0.65
CA GLN A 66 -22.09 3.74 -1.34
C GLN A 66 -21.58 5.10 -1.85
N ILE A 67 -21.60 5.30 -3.17
CA ILE A 67 -21.15 6.56 -3.78
C ILE A 67 -22.07 7.75 -3.44
N ASP A 68 -23.35 7.47 -3.20
CA ASP A 68 -24.35 8.48 -2.83
C ASP A 68 -23.99 9.16 -1.51
N GLY A 69 -23.30 8.45 -0.61
CA GLY A 69 -22.82 9.02 0.65
C GLY A 69 -21.87 10.20 0.42
N VAL A 70 -21.02 10.13 -0.61
CA VAL A 70 -20.13 11.24 -1.00
C VAL A 70 -20.96 12.41 -1.54
N TYR A 71 -21.94 12.13 -2.41
CA TYR A 71 -22.82 13.17 -2.94
C TYR A 71 -23.59 13.91 -1.84
N PHE A 72 -24.16 13.18 -0.88
CA PHE A 72 -24.86 13.79 0.26
C PHE A 72 -23.92 14.57 1.18
N ALA A 73 -22.68 14.12 1.36
CA ALA A 73 -21.67 14.89 2.10
C ALA A 73 -21.36 16.24 1.41
N LEU A 74 -21.26 16.25 0.08
CA LEU A 74 -21.08 17.48 -0.69
C LEU A 74 -22.31 18.40 -0.61
N ARG A 75 -23.52 17.85 -0.75
CA ARG A 75 -24.76 18.63 -0.63
C ARG A 75 -24.92 19.26 0.74
N LYS A 76 -24.60 18.52 1.81
CA LYS A 76 -24.59 19.08 3.17
C LYS A 76 -23.61 20.25 3.31
N ALA A 77 -22.46 20.18 2.65
CA ALA A 77 -21.51 21.29 2.65
C ALA A 77 -22.05 22.49 1.86
N GLU A 78 -22.75 22.27 0.76
CA GLU A 78 -23.41 23.32 -0.02
C GLU A 78 -24.55 23.99 0.77
N ASP A 79 -25.39 23.20 1.44
CA ASP A 79 -26.46 23.69 2.32
C ASP A 79 -25.92 24.56 3.48
N SER A 80 -24.64 24.38 3.84
CA SER A 80 -23.95 25.21 4.83
C SER A 80 -23.38 26.54 4.27
N GLY A 81 -23.69 26.87 3.01
CA GLY A 81 -23.32 28.12 2.35
C GLY A 81 -22.03 28.05 1.51
N ARG A 82 -21.44 26.86 1.32
CA ARG A 82 -20.27 26.69 0.44
C ARG A 82 -20.71 26.54 -1.01
N SER A 83 -19.89 27.01 -1.95
CA SER A 83 -20.11 26.65 -3.36
C SER A 83 -19.82 25.16 -3.59
N TRP A 84 -20.44 24.56 -4.60
CA TRP A 84 -20.16 23.17 -4.98
C TRP A 84 -18.66 22.90 -5.22
N GLN A 85 -17.97 23.84 -5.87
CA GLN A 85 -16.53 23.74 -6.10
C GLN A 85 -15.72 23.77 -4.80
N GLN A 86 -16.11 24.64 -3.85
CA GLN A 86 -15.48 24.70 -2.54
C GLN A 86 -15.74 23.42 -1.73
N ALA A 87 -16.96 22.89 -1.77
CA ALA A 87 -17.29 21.62 -1.13
C ALA A 87 -16.41 20.47 -1.64
N ILE A 88 -16.21 20.37 -2.96
CA ILE A 88 -15.30 19.38 -3.57
C ILE A 88 -13.85 19.60 -3.10
N ALA A 89 -13.38 20.85 -3.11
CA ALA A 89 -12.01 21.17 -2.72
C ALA A 89 -11.72 20.83 -1.24
N GLU A 90 -12.65 21.18 -0.34
CA GLU A 90 -12.57 20.85 1.08
C GLU A 90 -12.65 19.35 1.31
N TYR A 91 -13.57 18.65 0.62
CA TYR A 91 -13.71 17.20 0.71
C TYR A 91 -12.43 16.48 0.27
N ALA A 92 -11.89 16.85 -0.90
CA ALA A 92 -10.66 16.28 -1.43
C ALA A 92 -9.47 16.53 -0.50
N SER A 93 -9.37 17.73 0.08
CA SER A 93 -8.32 18.08 1.04
C SER A 93 -8.44 17.24 2.31
N TYR A 94 -9.66 17.06 2.81
CA TYR A 94 -9.94 16.26 3.98
C TYR A 94 -9.51 14.80 3.78
N ILE A 95 -9.93 14.15 2.68
CA ILE A 95 -9.58 12.73 2.45
C ILE A 95 -8.08 12.57 2.13
N HIS A 96 -7.49 13.50 1.39
CA HIS A 96 -6.06 13.48 1.11
C HIS A 96 -5.25 13.55 2.41
N ASN A 97 -5.58 14.50 3.28
CA ASN A 97 -4.88 14.68 4.55
C ASN A 97 -5.02 13.44 5.44
N TYR A 98 -6.22 12.87 5.54
CA TYR A 98 -6.45 11.67 6.34
C TYR A 98 -5.65 10.47 5.83
N TYR A 99 -5.75 10.16 4.54
CA TYR A 99 -5.17 8.95 3.95
C TYR A 99 -3.68 9.04 3.59
N THR A 100 -3.05 10.20 3.81
CA THR A 100 -1.60 10.38 3.68
C THR A 100 -0.87 10.33 5.02
N THR A 101 -1.59 10.26 6.14
CA THR A 101 -1.03 9.98 7.47
C THR A 101 -0.56 8.52 7.63
N PRO A 102 0.27 8.19 8.63
CA PRO A 102 0.65 6.79 8.89
C PRO A 102 -0.55 5.85 9.10
N LEU A 103 -1.58 6.28 9.82
CA LEU A 103 -2.80 5.48 10.00
C LEU A 103 -3.53 5.28 8.66
N GLY A 104 -3.66 6.34 7.88
CA GLY A 104 -4.25 6.29 6.54
C GLY A 104 -3.54 5.32 5.60
N VAL A 105 -2.20 5.28 5.66
CA VAL A 105 -1.37 4.33 4.90
C VAL A 105 -1.65 2.89 5.32
N VAL A 106 -1.72 2.62 6.63
CA VAL A 106 -2.05 1.27 7.15
C VAL A 106 -3.45 0.84 6.69
N MET A 107 -4.45 1.71 6.80
CA MET A 107 -5.81 1.41 6.35
C MET A 107 -5.86 1.10 4.85
N ARG A 108 -5.20 1.92 4.03
CA ARG A 108 -5.12 1.67 2.58
C ARG A 108 -4.40 0.36 2.27
N ARG A 109 -3.34 0.02 2.99
CA ARG A 109 -2.66 -1.28 2.82
C ARG A 109 -3.58 -2.46 3.15
N ASP A 110 -4.40 -2.35 4.20
CA ASP A 110 -5.37 -3.41 4.54
C ASP A 110 -6.49 -3.56 3.49
N LEU A 111 -6.88 -2.45 2.85
CA LEU A 111 -7.88 -2.46 1.79
C LEU A 111 -7.35 -3.03 0.47
N PHE A 112 -6.16 -2.59 0.02
CA PHE A 112 -5.64 -2.89 -1.32
C PHE A 112 -4.52 -3.94 -1.35
N GLY A 113 -3.98 -4.35 -0.21
CA GLY A 113 -2.89 -5.32 -0.12
C GLY A 113 -1.51 -4.74 -0.47
N GLU A 114 -0.65 -5.57 -1.06
CA GLU A 114 0.72 -5.20 -1.43
C GLU A 114 0.81 -4.32 -2.69
N ASP A 115 -0.26 -4.26 -3.50
CA ASP A 115 -0.33 -3.49 -4.77
C ASP A 115 -0.72 -2.01 -4.58
N CYS A 116 -0.51 -1.46 -3.38
CA CYS A 116 -0.98 -0.14 -2.99
C CYS A 116 0.01 0.95 -3.41
N HIS A 117 -0.49 2.08 -3.94
CA HIS A 117 0.32 3.16 -4.48
C HIS A 117 0.44 4.30 -3.48
N PHE A 118 1.57 4.44 -2.79
CA PHE A 118 1.72 5.48 -1.78
C PHE A 118 2.53 6.70 -2.23
N VAL A 119 1.85 7.85 -2.33
CA VAL A 119 2.47 9.16 -2.52
C VAL A 119 2.42 9.93 -1.21
N THR A 120 3.26 9.54 -0.25
CA THR A 120 3.44 10.21 1.05
C THR A 120 4.75 9.75 1.71
N SER A 121 5.40 10.62 2.48
CA SER A 121 6.58 10.26 3.29
C SER A 121 6.25 9.24 4.39
N ALA A 122 4.99 9.21 4.86
CA ALA A 122 4.54 8.24 5.85
C ALA A 122 4.67 6.78 5.36
N ALA A 123 4.79 6.57 4.04
CA ALA A 123 4.93 5.26 3.45
C ALA A 123 6.38 4.82 3.22
N ASP A 124 7.38 5.61 3.59
CA ASP A 124 8.81 5.26 3.44
C ASP A 124 9.19 3.89 4.04
N PRO A 125 8.63 3.44 5.19
CA PRO A 125 8.88 2.09 5.71
C PRO A 125 8.32 0.97 4.81
N PHE A 126 7.27 1.26 4.04
CA PHE A 126 6.60 0.29 3.16
C PHE A 126 7.13 0.32 1.73
N ASN A 127 7.70 1.45 1.31
CA ASN A 127 8.28 1.66 -0.02
C ASN A 127 9.72 1.12 -0.14
N LYS A 128 10.38 0.76 0.97
CA LYS A 128 11.69 0.13 0.93
C LYS A 128 11.55 -1.38 0.71
N PRO A 129 12.18 -1.98 -0.33
CA PRO A 129 12.32 -3.43 -0.38
C PRO A 129 13.05 -3.86 0.88
N ASN A 130 12.40 -4.69 1.68
CA ASN A 130 12.94 -5.13 2.96
C ASN A 130 14.20 -5.97 2.69
N VAL A 131 15.39 -5.35 2.80
CA VAL A 131 16.70 -5.98 2.54
C VAL A 131 16.92 -7.21 3.44
N ALA A 132 16.23 -7.26 4.59
CA ALA A 132 16.23 -8.42 5.49
C ALA A 132 15.51 -9.66 4.89
N ARG A 133 14.53 -9.47 3.99
CA ARG A 133 13.78 -10.57 3.37
C ARG A 133 14.58 -11.23 2.23
N ALA A 134 15.48 -10.49 1.58
CA ALA A 134 16.39 -11.01 0.56
C ALA A 134 17.51 -11.88 1.16
N ALA A 135 18.02 -11.55 2.34
CA ALA A 135 19.06 -12.34 3.01
C ALA A 135 18.57 -13.72 3.50
N ALA A 136 17.28 -13.84 3.86
CA ALA A 136 16.68 -15.12 4.26
C ALA A 136 16.49 -16.10 3.08
N ALA A 137 16.43 -15.62 1.84
CA ALA A 137 16.28 -16.44 0.65
C ALA A 137 17.62 -17.02 0.12
N THR A 138 18.77 -16.65 0.70
CA THR A 138 20.10 -17.14 0.30
C THR A 138 20.76 -18.03 1.34
N VAL A 139 20.01 -18.53 2.34
CA VAL A 139 20.53 -19.60 3.21
C VAL A 139 20.42 -20.93 2.48
N LYS A 140 21.46 -21.24 1.71
CA LYS A 140 21.76 -22.59 1.22
C LYS A 140 21.81 -23.53 2.45
N PRO A 141 21.16 -24.71 2.46
CA PRO A 141 21.40 -25.67 3.52
C PRO A 141 22.84 -26.17 3.40
N SER A 142 23.75 -25.57 4.16
CA SER A 142 25.04 -26.20 4.43
C SER A 142 24.78 -27.37 5.36
N ALA A 143 24.71 -28.57 4.78
CA ALA A 143 24.82 -29.80 5.53
C ALA A 143 26.10 -29.76 6.38
N PRO A 144 26.06 -30.19 7.65
CA PRO A 144 27.26 -30.27 8.47
C PRO A 144 28.25 -31.27 7.85
N PRO A 145 29.57 -31.03 7.93
CA PRO A 145 30.55 -32.00 7.49
C PRO A 145 30.44 -33.25 8.37
N ILE A 146 30.23 -34.40 7.74
CA ILE A 146 30.35 -35.71 8.40
C ILE A 146 31.84 -35.88 8.74
N LEU A 147 32.17 -35.77 10.02
CA LEU A 147 33.48 -36.15 10.55
C LEU A 147 33.71 -37.66 10.28
N PRO A 148 34.88 -38.09 9.79
CA PRO A 148 35.23 -39.51 9.83
C PRO A 148 35.45 -39.93 11.28
N PRO A 149 35.02 -41.14 11.70
CA PRO A 149 35.36 -41.65 13.02
C PRO A 149 36.85 -41.95 13.07
N ALA A 150 37.56 -41.28 13.98
CA ALA A 150 38.94 -41.57 14.34
C ALA A 150 38.97 -42.43 15.62
N ASP A 151 39.72 -43.53 15.53
CA ASP A 151 40.34 -44.32 16.60
C ASP A 151 39.44 -45.06 17.61
N ALA A 152 39.81 -46.20 18.19
CA ALA A 152 40.86 -47.20 17.99
C ALA A 152 40.55 -48.32 19.01
N THR A 153 40.92 -49.57 18.74
CA THR A 153 41.75 -50.40 19.66
C THR A 153 42.09 -51.79 19.09
N PRO A 154 43.21 -52.39 19.50
CA PRO A 154 44.01 -53.34 18.72
C PRO A 154 43.68 -54.80 19.01
N LYS A 155 44.06 -55.71 18.09
CA LYS A 155 44.13 -57.16 18.38
C LYS A 155 45.58 -57.63 18.50
N PRO A 156 45.90 -58.48 19.50
CA PRO A 156 47.27 -58.90 19.79
C PRO A 156 47.74 -59.99 18.82
N VAL A 157 49.01 -59.91 18.41
CA VAL A 157 49.72 -60.97 17.66
C VAL A 157 50.37 -61.89 18.69
N PRO A 158 50.08 -63.21 18.70
CA PRO A 158 50.81 -64.14 19.54
C PRO A 158 52.19 -64.43 18.94
N ALA A 159 53.20 -64.34 19.80
CA ALA A 159 54.58 -64.74 19.52
C ALA A 159 54.70 -66.27 19.40
N GLY A 160 55.49 -66.74 18.44
CA GLY A 160 55.84 -68.15 18.30
C GLY A 160 56.94 -68.34 17.26
N ARG A 161 58.20 -68.31 17.74
CA ARG A 161 59.43 -68.76 17.06
C ARG A 161 59.79 -70.16 17.61
N PRO A 162 60.68 -70.96 16.99
CA PRO A 162 62.05 -70.60 16.61
C PRO A 162 62.34 -70.54 15.11
#